data_AF-A0A3C1UQS7-F1
#
_entry.id   AF-A0A3C1UQS7-F1
#
_cell.length_a   1.000
_cell.length_b   1.000
_cell.length_c   1.000
_cell.angle_alpha   90.00
_cell.angle_beta   90.00
_cell.angle_gamma   90.00
#
_symmetry.space_group_name_H-M   'P 1'
#
loop_
_entity.id
_entity.type
_entity.pdbx_description
1 polymer ?
#
loop_
_entity_poly.entity_id
_entity_poly.type
_entity_poly.pdbx_seq_one_letter_code
_entity_poly.pdbx_strand_id
1 'polypeptide(L)'
;MLEHNRLYQSIVGSMFPRQIYLLLIASLLLVSNVTSDEALDAHFTDTVLPVLNEHCFKCHGAEEKIKGGLNLTSREAVLQGGDSGPVINLQNPQES
;
A
#
# COMPACT_ATOMS: atom_id res chain seq x y z
N MET A 1 -39.76 44.32 24.42
CA MET A 1 -38.47 43.97 23.79
C MET A 1 -37.93 42.64 24.34
N LEU A 2 -38.76 41.58 24.48
CA LEU A 2 -38.31 40.26 24.98
C LEU A 2 -38.94 39.06 24.23
N GLU A 3 -39.83 39.28 23.27
CA GLU A 3 -40.46 38.18 22.51
C GLU A 3 -39.70 37.75 21.24
N HIS A 4 -38.82 38.59 20.69
CA HIS A 4 -38.06 38.23 19.49
C HIS A 4 -36.87 37.29 19.77
N ASN A 5 -36.45 37.11 21.03
CA ASN A 5 -35.32 36.24 21.39
C ASN A 5 -35.70 34.73 21.48
N ARG A 6 -37.00 34.41 21.56
CA ARG A 6 -37.48 33.03 21.73
C ARG A 6 -37.58 32.28 20.40
N LEU A 7 -37.79 32.99 19.29
CA LEU A 7 -37.84 32.40 17.94
C LEU A 7 -36.44 32.09 17.38
N TYR A 8 -35.40 32.84 17.77
CA TYR A 8 -34.03 32.55 17.35
C TYR A 8 -33.54 31.22 17.93
N GLN A 9 -33.81 30.96 19.22
CA GLN A 9 -33.38 29.74 19.91
C GLN A 9 -34.04 28.43 19.39
N SER A 10 -35.18 28.51 18.68
CA SER A 10 -35.86 27.31 18.14
C SER A 10 -35.43 26.94 16.71
N ILE A 11 -34.87 27.88 15.93
CA ILE A 11 -34.53 27.64 14.51
C ILE A 11 -33.10 27.11 14.35
N VAL A 12 -32.17 27.48 15.25
CA VAL A 12 -30.75 27.04 15.20
C VAL A 12 -30.45 25.77 16.02
N GLY A 13 -31.44 25.19 16.71
CA GLY A 13 -31.20 24.21 17.78
C GLY A 13 -31.21 22.72 17.44
N SER A 14 -31.71 22.27 16.27
CA SER A 14 -32.13 20.85 16.16
C SER A 14 -31.87 20.09 14.86
N MET A 15 -31.21 20.65 13.83
CA MET A 15 -31.16 19.95 12.52
C MET A 15 -29.79 19.58 11.95
N PHE A 16 -28.65 20.03 12.50
CA PHE A 16 -27.36 19.83 11.82
C PHE A 16 -26.13 19.33 12.62
N PRO A 17 -26.10 19.18 13.97
CA PRO A 17 -24.86 18.81 14.66
C PRO A 17 -24.49 17.32 14.52
N ARG A 18 -25.48 16.41 14.45
CA ARG A 18 -25.23 14.96 14.33
C ARG A 18 -24.66 14.58 12.97
N GLN A 19 -25.13 15.21 11.88
CA GLN A 19 -24.64 14.89 10.54
C GLN A 19 -23.22 15.37 10.32
N ILE A 20 -22.86 16.55 10.84
CA ILE A 20 -21.48 17.06 10.82
C ILE A 20 -20.56 16.10 11.59
N TYR A 21 -20.99 15.63 12.77
CA TYR A 21 -20.20 14.68 13.57
C TYR A 21 -20.02 13.33 12.86
N LEU A 22 -21.06 12.83 12.17
CA LEU A 22 -20.98 11.60 11.37
C LEU A 22 -20.05 11.74 10.16
N LEU A 23 -20.08 12.90 9.48
CA LEU A 23 -19.19 13.17 8.35
C LEU A 23 -17.73 13.32 8.79
N LEU A 24 -17.48 13.95 9.94
CA LEU A 24 -16.13 14.06 10.51
C LEU A 24 -15.57 12.69 10.91
N ILE A 25 -16.37 11.85 11.57
CA ILE A 25 -15.96 10.47 11.91
C ILE A 25 -15.71 9.64 10.65
N ALA A 26 -16.57 9.75 9.64
CA ALA A 26 -16.37 9.07 8.36
C ALA A 26 -15.07 9.52 7.69
N SER A 27 -14.77 10.82 7.66
CA SER A 27 -13.50 11.32 7.11
C SER A 27 -12.27 10.83 7.88
N LEU A 28 -12.37 10.68 9.21
CA LEU A 28 -11.27 10.19 10.04
C LEU A 28 -11.00 8.70 9.80
N LEU A 29 -12.05 7.90 9.56
CA LEU A 29 -11.95 6.46 9.27
C LEU A 29 -11.32 6.16 7.92
N LEU A 30 -11.44 7.05 6.91
CA LEU A 30 -10.82 6.84 5.60
C LEU A 30 -9.28 6.99 5.62
N VAL A 31 -8.70 7.67 6.61
CA VAL A 31 -7.26 8.01 6.62
C VAL A 31 -6.38 6.84 7.08
N SER A 32 -6.93 5.89 7.84
CA SER A 32 -6.14 4.84 8.51
C SER A 32 -5.53 3.78 7.58
N ASN A 33 -5.96 3.69 6.32
CA ASN A 33 -5.55 2.62 5.41
C ASN A 33 -4.40 2.99 4.47
N VAL A 34 -3.90 4.23 4.47
CA VAL A 34 -2.94 4.71 3.47
C VAL A 34 -1.47 4.42 3.82
N THR A 35 -1.17 4.12 5.09
CA THR A 35 0.22 4.20 5.59
C THR A 35 1.02 2.90 5.53
N SER A 36 0.38 1.74 5.31
CA SER A 36 1.08 0.44 5.42
C SER A 36 1.76 -0.01 4.13
N ASP A 37 1.16 0.25 2.96
CA ASP A 37 1.72 -0.17 1.66
C ASP A 37 2.91 0.71 1.24
N GLU A 38 2.82 2.02 1.49
CA GLU A 38 3.88 2.97 1.09
C GLU A 38 5.24 2.65 1.74
N ALA A 39 5.25 2.26 3.02
CA ALA A 39 6.48 1.96 3.74
C ALA A 39 7.17 0.68 3.21
N LEU A 40 6.41 -0.32 2.77
CA LEU A 40 6.95 -1.54 2.18
C LEU A 40 7.48 -1.29 0.77
N ASP A 41 6.76 -0.52 -0.03
CA ASP A 41 7.18 -0.11 -1.37
C ASP A 41 8.48 0.71 -1.33
N ALA A 42 8.59 1.63 -0.37
CA ALA A 42 9.81 2.39 -0.13
C ALA A 42 10.98 1.47 0.28
N HIS A 43 10.76 0.51 1.18
CA HIS A 43 11.81 -0.41 1.59
C HIS A 43 12.33 -1.26 0.41
N PHE A 44 11.43 -1.78 -0.43
CA PHE A 44 11.84 -2.51 -1.62
C PHE A 44 12.64 -1.62 -2.58
N THR A 45 12.14 -0.42 -2.87
CA THR A 45 12.75 0.49 -3.85
C THR A 45 14.10 1.03 -3.38
N ASP A 46 14.23 1.37 -2.10
CA ASP A 46 15.41 2.04 -1.56
C ASP A 46 16.48 1.03 -1.09
N THR A 47 16.08 -0.18 -0.71
CA THR A 47 16.99 -1.17 -0.10
C THR A 47 17.19 -2.42 -0.97
N VAL A 48 16.10 -3.03 -1.45
CA VAL A 48 16.18 -4.34 -2.14
C VAL A 48 16.56 -4.17 -3.61
N LEU A 49 15.90 -3.25 -4.32
CA LEU A 49 16.08 -3.03 -5.75
C LEU A 49 17.53 -2.64 -6.13
N PRO A 50 18.25 -1.78 -5.38
CA PRO A 50 19.64 -1.46 -5.69
C PRO A 50 20.56 -2.68 -5.66
N VAL A 51 20.37 -3.57 -4.68
CA VAL A 51 21.15 -4.82 -4.55
C VAL A 51 20.89 -5.74 -5.75
N LEU A 52 19.63 -5.90 -6.15
CA LEU A 52 19.27 -6.72 -7.31
C LEU A 52 19.83 -6.15 -8.62
N ASN A 53 19.77 -4.82 -8.78
CA ASN A 53 20.36 -4.12 -9.93
C ASN A 53 21.87 -4.34 -10.02
N GLU A 54 22.58 -4.20 -8.90
CA GLU A 54 24.04 -4.27 -8.88
C GLU A 54 24.57 -5.70 -9.07
N HIS A 55 23.90 -6.70 -8.48
CA HIS A 55 24.47 -8.04 -8.34
C HIS A 55 23.73 -9.13 -9.10
N CYS A 56 22.45 -8.97 -9.43
CA CYS A 56 21.61 -10.07 -9.91
C CYS A 56 21.16 -9.91 -11.37
N PHE A 57 20.66 -8.73 -11.75
CA PHE A 57 19.98 -8.53 -13.04
C PHE A 57 20.88 -8.72 -14.27
N LYS A 58 22.21 -8.59 -14.12
CA LYS A 58 23.18 -8.92 -15.17
C LYS A 58 23.05 -10.36 -15.68
N CYS A 59 22.54 -11.28 -14.87
CA CYS A 59 22.37 -12.69 -15.26
C CYS A 59 20.92 -13.17 -15.17
N HIS A 60 20.14 -12.56 -14.27
CA HIS A 60 18.77 -12.96 -13.95
C HIS A 60 17.79 -11.80 -14.16
N GLY A 61 17.98 -11.01 -15.23
CA GLY A 61 17.11 -9.92 -15.62
C GLY A 61 16.72 -9.94 -17.09
N ALA A 62 16.31 -8.79 -17.65
CA ALA A 62 15.82 -8.68 -19.03
C ALA A 62 16.95 -8.55 -20.08
N GLU A 63 17.97 -9.40 -20.01
CA GLU A 63 18.99 -9.52 -21.07
C GLU A 63 18.55 -10.50 -22.17
N GLU A 64 19.21 -10.46 -23.34
CA GLU A 64 18.94 -11.37 -24.47
C GLU A 64 19.17 -12.86 -24.12
N LYS A 65 19.95 -13.14 -23.07
CA LYS A 65 20.17 -14.50 -22.52
C LYS A 65 20.08 -14.51 -20.99
N ILE A 66 18.97 -15.05 -20.49
CA ILE A 66 18.72 -15.23 -19.05
C ILE A 66 19.36 -16.54 -18.58
N LYS A 67 20.19 -16.48 -17.53
CA LYS A 67 20.84 -17.68 -16.98
C LYS A 67 19.85 -18.50 -16.16
N GLY A 68 19.86 -19.82 -16.38
CA GLY A 68 19.05 -20.77 -15.60
C GLY A 68 17.54 -20.51 -15.67
N GLY A 69 17.06 -19.87 -16.75
CA GLY A 69 15.64 -19.55 -16.95
C GLY A 69 15.05 -18.58 -15.93
N LEU A 70 15.85 -18.05 -14.99
CA LEU A 70 15.35 -17.29 -13.85
C LEU A 70 15.37 -15.79 -14.12
N ASN A 71 14.19 -15.16 -14.07
CA ASN A 71 14.02 -13.73 -14.23
C ASN A 71 13.48 -13.08 -12.94
N LEU A 72 14.24 -12.12 -12.39
CA LEU A 72 13.96 -11.43 -11.13
C LEU A 72 13.35 -10.03 -11.32
N THR A 73 13.03 -9.60 -12.54
CA THR A 73 12.57 -8.22 -12.83
C THR A 73 11.07 -8.01 -12.68
N SER A 74 10.31 -9.08 -12.42
CA SER A 74 8.87 -9.00 -12.18
C SER A 74 8.44 -10.05 -11.17
N ARG A 75 7.40 -9.74 -10.41
CA ARG A 75 6.83 -10.66 -9.42
C ARG A 75 6.36 -11.95 -10.08
N GLU A 76 5.72 -11.84 -11.23
CA GLU A 76 5.21 -12.97 -12.00
C GLU A 76 6.33 -13.93 -12.40
N ALA A 77 7.46 -13.40 -12.90
CA ALA A 77 8.60 -14.22 -13.29
C ALA A 77 9.32 -14.86 -12.10
N VAL A 78 9.44 -14.15 -10.97
CA VAL A 78 10.00 -14.71 -9.73
C VAL A 78 9.16 -15.90 -9.25
N LEU A 79 7.83 -15.78 -9.30
CA LEU A 79 6.91 -16.85 -8.92
C LEU A 79 6.94 -18.03 -9.89
N GLN A 80 7.24 -17.79 -11.16
CA GLN A 80 7.42 -18.85 -12.15
C GLN A 80 8.67 -19.72 -11.83
N GLY A 81 9.68 -19.12 -11.21
CA GLY A 81 10.94 -19.80 -10.90
C GLY A 81 11.89 -19.88 -12.09
N GLY A 82 12.94 -20.70 -11.94
CA GLY A 82 13.91 -20.97 -13.00
C GLY A 82 13.92 -22.43 -13.42
N ASP A 83 14.94 -22.82 -14.18
CA ASP A 83 15.13 -24.20 -14.67
C ASP A 83 15.27 -25.22 -13.51
N SER A 84 15.71 -24.76 -12.34
CA SER A 84 15.83 -25.56 -11.12
C SER A 84 14.53 -25.66 -10.30
N GLY A 85 13.46 -24.98 -10.73
CA GLY A 85 12.18 -24.93 -10.02
C GLY A 85 11.93 -23.59 -9.30
N PRO A 86 11.00 -23.58 -8.32
CA PRO A 86 10.65 -22.40 -7.55
C PRO A 86 11.84 -21.82 -6.78
N VAL A 87 11.91 -20.50 -6.66
CA VAL A 87 13.00 -19.78 -5.96
C VAL A 87 12.53 -18.97 -4.76
N ILE A 88 11.23 -19.00 -4.47
CA ILE A 88 10.64 -18.27 -3.36
C ILE A 88 9.55 -19.10 -2.69
N ASN A 89 9.59 -19.16 -1.37
CA ASN A 89 8.55 -19.71 -0.53
C ASN A 89 7.82 -18.55 0.16
N LEU A 90 6.59 -18.27 -0.28
CA LEU A 90 5.79 -17.14 0.21
C LEU A 90 5.36 -17.29 1.68
N GLN A 91 5.34 -18.52 2.20
CA GLN A 91 5.00 -18.81 3.59
C GLN A 91 6.23 -18.74 4.50
N ASN A 92 7.38 -19.23 4.02
CA ASN A 92 8.62 -19.25 4.78
C ASN A 92 9.82 -18.80 3.93
N PRO A 93 10.14 -17.50 3.91
CA PRO A 93 11.26 -16.98 3.13
C PRO A 93 12.63 -17.56 3.49
N GLN A 94 12.80 -18.08 4.72
CA GLN A 94 14.05 -18.72 5.16
C GLN A 94 14.30 -20.09 4.50
N GLU A 95 13.26 -20.67 3.89
CA GLU A 95 13.32 -21.94 3.14
C GLU A 95 13.28 -21.73 1.62
N SER A 96 13.59 -20.52 1.16
CA SER A 96 13.70 -20.19 -0.27
C SER A 96 15.10 -20.50 -0.82
#